data_AF-X1A0R6-F1
#
_entry.id   AF-X1A0R6-F1
#
_cell.length_a   1.000
_cell.length_b   1.000
_cell.length_c   1.000
_cell.angle_alpha   90.00
_cell.angle_beta   90.00
_cell.angle_gamma   90.00
#
_symmetry.space_group_name_H-M   'P 1'
#
loop_
_entity.id
_entity.type
_entity.pdbx_description
1 polymer ?
#
loop_
_entity_poly.entity_id
_entity_poly.type
_entity_poly.pdbx_seq_one_letter_code
_entity_poly.pdbx_strand_id
1 'polypeptide(L)'
;PVEYFESTNYTIIFKKGKIKDFFSLEQEVVAFLVIDKDERLEKYLHKTVFPLLDKLLKKFTSQFKGCNFTKTIQFETFKTTLNKLFGTGTLTFEEKVTSILA
;
A
#
# COMPACT_ATOMS: atom_id res chain seq x y z
N PRO A 1 -6.68 -7.23 -11.22
CA PRO A 1 -6.12 -8.28 -10.36
C PRO A 1 -4.96 -7.69 -9.53
N VAL A 2 -4.51 -8.34 -8.46
CA VAL A 2 -3.21 -7.98 -7.88
C VAL A 2 -2.14 -8.70 -8.69
N GLU A 3 -1.08 -7.99 -9.05
CA GLU A 3 0.04 -8.47 -9.85
C GLU A 3 1.33 -8.28 -9.05
N TYR A 4 2.35 -9.11 -9.30
CA TYR A 4 3.66 -8.94 -8.68
C TYR A 4 4.79 -9.38 -9.62
N PHE A 5 5.95 -8.77 -9.43
CA PHE A 5 7.18 -9.08 -10.12
C PHE A 5 8.30 -9.28 -9.10
N GLU A 6 9.10 -10.32 -9.31
CA GLU A 6 10.28 -10.59 -8.50
C GLU A 6 11.54 -10.19 -9.26
N SER A 7 12.40 -9.43 -8.59
CA SER A 7 13.77 -9.14 -9.03
C SER A 7 14.76 -9.89 -8.14
N THR A 8 16.06 -9.68 -8.36
CA THR A 8 17.11 -10.29 -7.53
C THR A 8 16.99 -9.87 -6.06
N ASN A 9 16.63 -8.61 -5.81
CA ASN A 9 16.70 -8.01 -4.47
C ASN A 9 15.32 -7.69 -3.88
N TYR A 10 14.31 -7.50 -4.74
CA TYR A 10 13.01 -6.98 -4.33
C TYR A 10 11.85 -7.69 -5.00
N THR A 11 10.74 -7.77 -4.30
CA THR A 11 9.42 -8.11 -4.85
C THR A 11 8.57 -6.85 -4.93
N ILE A 12 8.07 -6.55 -6.13
CA ILE A 12 7.18 -5.42 -6.38
C ILE A 12 5.78 -5.97 -6.56
N ILE A 13 4.83 -5.53 -5.73
CA ILE A 13 3.44 -5.99 -5.74
C ILE A 13 2.57 -4.77 -6.04
N PHE A 14 1.66 -4.86 -7.00
CA PHE A 14 0.85 -3.72 -7.39
C PHE A 14 -0.57 -4.10 -7.78
N LYS A 15 -1.46 -3.12 -7.68
CA LYS A 15 -2.85 -3.22 -8.12
C LYS A 15 -3.27 -1.91 -8.75
N LYS A 16 -3.84 -2.02 -9.95
CA LYS A 16 -4.50 -0.91 -10.64
C LYS A 16 -5.95 -0.80 -10.19
N GLY A 17 -6.42 0.44 -10.08
CA GLY A 17 -7.79 0.83 -9.80
C GLY A 17 -8.15 2.08 -10.58
N LYS A 18 -9.41 2.50 -10.41
CA LYS A 18 -9.95 3.69 -11.07
C LYS A 18 -10.64 4.55 -10.03
N ILE A 19 -10.57 5.86 -10.21
CA ILE A 19 -11.22 6.85 -9.36
C ILE A 19 -11.76 7.97 -10.23
N LYS A 20 -12.90 8.56 -9.84
CA LYS A 20 -13.39 9.78 -10.50
C LYS A 20 -12.83 11.01 -9.80
N ASP A 21 -12.31 11.94 -10.57
CA ASP A 21 -11.86 13.24 -10.05
C ASP A 21 -13.02 14.23 -9.89
N PHE A 22 -12.70 15.45 -9.47
CA PHE A 22 -13.64 16.57 -9.32
C PHE A 22 -14.41 16.92 -10.60
N PHE A 23 -13.82 16.68 -11.78
CA PHE A 23 -14.45 16.91 -13.08
C PHE A 23 -15.24 15.68 -13.57
N SER A 24 -15.41 14.68 -12.70
CA SER A 24 -16.02 13.38 -13.02
C SER A 24 -15.27 12.58 -14.09
N LEU A 25 -14.02 12.93 -14.37
CA LEU A 25 -13.17 12.17 -15.27
C LEU A 25 -12.60 10.96 -14.53
N GLU A 26 -12.56 9.83 -15.22
CA GLU A 26 -11.99 8.60 -14.69
C GLU A 26 -10.46 8.65 -14.80
N GLN A 27 -9.79 8.45 -13.67
CA GLN A 27 -8.34 8.46 -13.54
C GLN A 27 -7.87 7.09 -13.07
N GLU A 28 -6.73 6.64 -13.58
CA GLU A 28 -6.08 5.43 -13.10
C GLU A 28 -5.32 5.69 -11.80
N VAL A 29 -5.42 4.75 -10.86
CA VAL A 29 -4.67 4.78 -9.59
C VAL A 29 -3.94 3.47 -9.44
N VAL A 30 -2.67 3.54 -9.09
CA VAL A 30 -1.84 2.36 -8.83
C VAL A 30 -1.46 2.36 -7.36
N ALA A 31 -1.86 1.32 -6.64
CA ALA A 31 -1.29 1.02 -5.33
C ALA A 31 -0.16 0.01 -5.55
N PHE A 32 1.02 0.28 -4.99
CA PHE A 32 2.15 -0.64 -5.07
C PHE A 32 2.89 -0.74 -3.73
N LEU A 33 3.58 -1.86 -3.55
CA LEU A 33 4.42 -2.16 -2.40
C LEU A 33 5.72 -2.77 -2.91
N VAL A 34 6.84 -2.31 -2.39
CA VAL A 34 8.17 -2.85 -2.67
C VAL A 34 8.67 -3.46 -1.37
N ILE A 35 9.04 -4.73 -1.41
CA ILE A 35 9.51 -5.50 -0.26
C ILE A 35 10.83 -6.14 -0.64
N ASP A 36 11.78 -6.22 0.30
CA ASP A 36 12.98 -7.03 0.13
C ASP A 36 12.60 -8.48 -0.19
N LYS A 37 13.40 -9.11 -1.04
CA LYS A 37 13.19 -10.50 -1.39
C LYS A 37 13.39 -11.38 -0.15
N ASP A 38 12.34 -12.10 0.22
CA ASP A 38 12.34 -13.07 1.30
C ASP A 38 11.53 -14.29 0.87
N GLU A 39 12.10 -15.48 0.94
CA GLU A 39 11.44 -16.74 0.57
C GLU A 39 10.16 -17.01 1.37
N ARG A 40 10.02 -16.39 2.55
CA ARG A 40 8.82 -16.48 3.37
C ARG A 40 7.71 -15.58 2.87
N LEU A 41 7.99 -14.58 2.02
CA LEU A 41 7.00 -13.63 1.50
C LEU A 41 5.90 -14.34 0.72
N GLU A 42 6.23 -15.37 -0.05
CA GLU A 42 5.29 -16.15 -0.85
C GLU A 42 4.16 -16.76 0.01
N LYS A 43 4.48 -17.18 1.25
CA LYS A 43 3.50 -17.72 2.20
C LYS A 43 2.46 -16.69 2.65
N TYR A 44 2.83 -15.40 2.65
CA TYR A 44 2.00 -14.30 3.12
C TYR A 44 1.41 -13.46 1.96
N LEU A 45 1.93 -13.62 0.75
CA LEU A 45 1.53 -12.86 -0.45
C LEU A 45 0.02 -12.93 -0.69
N HIS A 46 -0.53 -14.13 -0.84
CA HIS A 46 -1.95 -14.31 -1.15
C HIS A 46 -2.88 -14.09 0.05
N LYS A 47 -2.44 -14.45 1.27
CA LYS A 47 -3.29 -14.43 2.47
C LYS A 47 -3.30 -13.09 3.17
N THR A 48 -2.23 -12.31 3.04
CA THR A 48 -2.03 -11.07 3.81
C THR A 48 -1.80 -9.89 2.90
N VAL A 49 -0.80 -9.96 2.01
CA VAL A 49 -0.35 -8.78 1.24
C VAL A 49 -1.36 -8.37 0.16
N PHE A 50 -1.88 -9.33 -0.63
CA PHE A 50 -2.86 -9.05 -1.67
C PHE A 50 -4.17 -8.47 -1.11
N PRO A 51 -4.80 -9.06 -0.07
CA PRO A 51 -5.99 -8.48 0.54
C PRO A 51 -5.74 -7.10 1.15
N LEU A 52 -4.56 -6.88 1.75
CA LEU A 52 -4.19 -5.59 2.31
C LEU A 52 -4.10 -4.51 1.24
N LEU A 53 -3.41 -4.79 0.13
CA LEU A 53 -3.26 -3.85 -0.98
C LEU A 53 -4.61 -3.53 -1.64
N ASP A 54 -5.48 -4.55 -1.80
CA ASP A 54 -6.85 -4.35 -2.28
C ASP A 54 -7.67 -3.44 -1.35
N LYS A 55 -7.61 -3.70 -0.03
CA LYS A 55 -8.32 -2.91 0.98
C LYS A 55 -7.83 -1.46 1.01
N LEU A 56 -6.51 -1.26 0.89
CA LEU A 56 -5.90 0.07 0.82
C LEU A 56 -6.36 0.85 -0.41
N LEU A 57 -6.31 0.23 -1.59
CA LEU A 57 -6.75 0.85 -2.83
C LEU A 57 -8.25 1.20 -2.79
N LYS A 58 -9.09 0.29 -2.29
CA LYS A 58 -10.54 0.55 -2.09
C LYS A 58 -10.77 1.70 -1.12
N LYS A 59 -10.03 1.75 -0.01
CA LYS A 59 -10.16 2.84 0.98
C LYS A 59 -9.72 4.18 0.39
N PHE A 60 -8.60 4.23 -0.31
CA PHE A 60 -8.11 5.43 -0.97
C PHE A 60 -9.12 5.94 -2.00
N THR A 61 -9.56 5.07 -2.90
CA THR A 61 -10.51 5.43 -3.97
C THR A 61 -11.87 5.85 -3.44
N SER A 62 -12.34 5.26 -2.33
CA SER A 62 -13.56 5.68 -1.66
C SER A 62 -13.42 7.02 -0.94
N GLN A 63 -12.29 7.27 -0.29
CA GLN A 63 -12.07 8.47 0.52
C GLN A 63 -11.87 9.72 -0.34
N PHE A 64 -11.22 9.59 -1.50
CA PHE A 64 -10.85 10.72 -2.35
C PHE A 64 -11.64 10.81 -3.66
N LYS A 65 -12.76 10.09 -3.76
CA LYS A 65 -13.65 10.20 -4.92
C LYS A 65 -14.16 11.63 -5.07
N GLY A 66 -14.05 12.20 -6.26
CA GLY A 66 -14.48 13.57 -6.55
C GLY A 66 -13.52 14.64 -6.05
N CYS A 67 -12.34 14.27 -5.51
CA CYS A 67 -11.32 15.23 -5.14
C CYS A 67 -10.58 15.78 -6.36
N ASN A 68 -9.98 16.97 -6.19
CA ASN A 68 -9.12 17.56 -7.21
C ASN A 68 -7.69 17.04 -7.04
N PHE A 69 -7.25 16.12 -7.89
CA PHE A 69 -5.95 15.45 -7.72
C PHE A 69 -4.72 16.35 -7.93
N THR A 70 -4.89 17.57 -8.46
CA THR A 70 -3.79 18.55 -8.49
C THR A 70 -3.46 19.09 -7.10
N LYS A 71 -4.39 19.00 -6.14
CA LYS A 71 -4.20 19.41 -4.74
C LYS A 71 -3.70 18.23 -3.91
N THR A 72 -2.41 17.97 -3.96
CA THR A 72 -1.78 16.83 -3.28
C THR A 72 -1.95 16.82 -1.75
N ILE A 73 -2.07 18.01 -1.12
CA ILE A 73 -2.21 18.16 0.34
C ILE A 73 -3.41 17.41 0.92
N GLN A 74 -4.47 17.19 0.14
CA GLN A 74 -5.66 16.45 0.61
C GLN A 74 -5.34 14.99 0.95
N PHE A 75 -4.32 14.41 0.30
CA PHE A 75 -3.91 13.02 0.50
C PHE A 75 -3.04 12.81 1.74
N GLU A 76 -2.55 13.87 2.39
CA GLU A 76 -1.73 13.79 3.61
C GLU A 76 -2.43 13.02 4.73
N THR A 77 -3.74 13.20 4.86
CA THR A 77 -4.57 12.46 5.83
C THR A 77 -4.53 10.94 5.64
N PHE A 78 -4.26 10.48 4.41
CA PHE A 78 -4.10 9.06 4.12
C PHE A 78 -2.78 8.50 4.65
N LYS A 79 -1.73 9.33 4.81
CA LYS A 79 -0.48 8.90 5.44
C LYS A 79 -0.72 8.37 6.86
N THR A 80 -1.64 8.95 7.61
CA THR A 80 -2.02 8.41 8.93
C THR A 80 -2.63 7.02 8.83
N THR A 81 -3.40 6.72 7.77
CA THR A 81 -3.90 5.36 7.51
C THR A 81 -2.75 4.41 7.19
N LEU A 82 -1.79 4.84 6.36
CA LEU A 82 -0.60 4.05 6.04
C LEU A 82 0.25 3.80 7.29
N ASN A 83 0.50 4.82 8.11
CA ASN A 83 1.27 4.70 9.35
C ASN A 83 0.59 3.80 10.38
N LYS A 84 -0.75 3.76 10.45
CA LYS A 84 -1.45 2.81 11.33
C LYS A 84 -1.30 1.36 10.87
N LEU A 85 -1.15 1.14 9.56
CA LEU A 85 -1.04 -0.20 8.97
C LEU A 85 0.41 -0.69 8.89
N PHE A 86 1.36 0.21 8.65
CA PHE A 86 2.77 -0.09 8.40
C PHE A 86 3.74 0.56 9.37
N GLY A 87 3.32 1.52 10.20
CA GLY A 87 4.22 2.33 11.04
C GLY A 87 4.89 1.57 12.18
N THR A 88 4.44 0.34 12.49
CA THR A 88 5.16 -0.61 13.35
C THR A 88 5.84 -1.73 12.55
N GLY A 89 5.61 -1.77 11.23
CA GLY A 89 6.07 -2.80 10.29
C GLY A 89 7.21 -2.37 9.38
N THR A 90 7.60 -1.09 9.39
CA THR A 90 8.88 -0.61 8.82
C THR A 90 10.07 -0.93 9.70
N LEU A 91 9.83 -1.41 10.92
CA LEU A 91 10.88 -1.92 11.80
C LEU A 91 11.31 -3.32 11.32
N THR A 92 12.62 -3.52 11.18
CA THR A 92 13.24 -4.83 10.98
C THR A 92 12.87 -5.77 12.13
N PHE A 93 13.07 -7.07 11.93
CA PHE A 93 12.84 -8.06 12.98
C PHE A 93 13.62 -7.73 14.27
N GLU A 94 14.86 -7.24 14.14
CA GLU A 94 15.73 -6.84 15.25
C GLU A 94 15.16 -5.62 16.00
N GLU A 95 14.63 -4.64 15.27
CA GLU A 95 14.01 -3.45 15.87
C GLU A 95 12.72 -3.79 16.63
N LYS A 96 11.97 -4.81 16.18
CA LYS A 96 10.82 -5.35 16.93
C LYS A 96 11.26 -6.05 18.22
N VAL A 97 12.31 -6.86 18.18
CA VAL A 97 12.84 -7.55 19.37
C VAL A 97 13.36 -6.53 20.40
N THR A 98 14.02 -5.47 19.93
CA THR A 98 14.56 -4.41 20.81
C THR A 98 13.43 -3.64 21.49
N SER A 99 12.32 -3.38 20.80
CA SER A 99 11.15 -2.70 21.37
C SER A 99 10.40 -3.49 22.45
N ILE A 100 10.64 -4.81 22.55
CA ILE A 100 10.04 -5.69 23.56
C ILE A 100 10.97 -5.86 24.79
N LEU A 101 12.27 -5.60 24.62
CA LEU A 101 13.29 -5.75 25.66
C LEU A 101 13.64 -4.42 26.37
N ALA A 102 13.04 -3.31 25.95
CA ALA A 102 13.12 -1.99 26.59
C ALA A 102 11.86 -1.72 27.43
#